data_AF-A0A946X1T4-F1
#
_entry.id   AF-A0A946X1T4-F1
#
_cell.length_a   1.000
_cell.length_b   1.000
_cell.length_c   1.000
_cell.angle_alpha   90.00
_cell.angle_beta   90.00
_cell.angle_gamma   90.00
#
_symmetry.space_group_name_H-M   'P 1'
#
loop_
_entity.id
_entity.type
_entity.pdbx_description
1 polymer ?
#
loop_
_entity_poly.entity_id
_entity_poly.type
_entity_poly.pdbx_seq_one_letter_code
_entity_poly.pdbx_strand_id
1 'polypeptide(L)'
;MLRNPIVRIVVFWSVFTFVMGWAGFLAETRMALPLDSSWVGDDRVRAGATYFDGERARDGTVPRRVIIEKEERFTEERITRLRTAGVGSVRVISDRVFSDVLDAMWWSVVTATGVGYGDKKPETGRGRLLAGAHMIVSLACMMLIVANLSAARVVKQLRLDAAGHATPEHPD
;
A
#
# COMPACT_ATOMS: atom_id res chain seq x y z
N MET A 1 19.94 -15.40 -16.68
CA MET A 1 18.98 -15.60 -15.56
C MET A 1 19.78 -15.75 -14.28
N LEU A 2 19.49 -14.98 -13.22
CA LEU A 2 20.37 -14.75 -12.05
C LEU A 2 20.81 -16.03 -11.31
N ARG A 3 22.13 -16.25 -11.20
CA ARG A 3 22.73 -17.47 -10.62
C ARG A 3 22.77 -17.47 -9.07
N ASN A 4 22.51 -16.33 -8.43
CA ASN A 4 22.59 -16.16 -6.97
C ASN A 4 21.17 -16.17 -6.32
N PRO A 5 20.89 -17.06 -5.35
CA PRO A 5 19.59 -17.15 -4.69
C PRO A 5 19.19 -15.88 -3.93
N ILE A 6 20.14 -15.17 -3.32
CA ILE A 6 19.88 -13.91 -2.59
C ILE A 6 19.34 -12.86 -3.55
N VAL A 7 19.98 -12.69 -4.71
CA VAL A 7 19.56 -11.70 -5.70
C VAL A 7 18.16 -12.02 -6.24
N ARG A 8 17.81 -13.30 -6.38
CA ARG A 8 16.45 -13.71 -6.78
C ARG A 8 15.41 -13.29 -5.74
N ILE A 9 15.69 -13.48 -4.46
CA ILE A 9 14.80 -13.08 -3.37
C ILE A 9 14.65 -11.57 -3.32
N VAL A 10 15.75 -10.82 -3.47
CA VAL A 10 15.73 -9.35 -3.50
C VAL A 10 14.91 -8.84 -4.67
N VAL A 11 15.14 -9.36 -5.88
CA VAL A 11 14.37 -8.95 -7.08
C VAL A 11 12.89 -9.29 -6.92
N PHE A 12 12.58 -10.47 -6.42
CA PHE A 12 11.19 -10.86 -6.13
C PHE A 12 10.54 -9.91 -5.13
N TRP A 13 11.22 -9.63 -4.02
CA TRP A 13 10.72 -8.73 -2.98
C TRP A 13 10.47 -7.33 -3.52
N SER A 14 11.41 -6.77 -4.29
CA SER A 14 11.23 -5.47 -4.93
C SER A 14 10.02 -5.45 -5.86
N VAL A 15 9.93 -6.40 -6.80
CA VAL A 15 8.78 -6.46 -7.73
C VAL A 15 7.46 -6.62 -6.98
N PHE A 16 7.44 -7.49 -5.96
CA PHE A 16 6.26 -7.73 -5.13
C PHE A 16 5.78 -6.47 -4.40
N THR A 17 6.69 -5.69 -3.80
CA THR A 17 6.36 -4.42 -3.15
C THR A 17 5.78 -3.41 -4.15
N PHE A 18 6.35 -3.26 -5.34
CA PHE A 18 5.79 -2.35 -6.35
C PHE A 18 4.40 -2.80 -6.83
N VAL A 19 4.22 -4.11 -7.05
CA VAL A 19 2.91 -4.68 -7.41
C VAL A 19 1.88 -4.45 -6.31
N MET A 20 2.26 -4.61 -5.05
CA MET A 20 1.36 -4.37 -3.91
C MET A 20 1.00 -2.89 -3.73
N GLY A 21 1.93 -1.97 -3.99
CA GLY A 21 1.63 -0.54 -4.02
C GLY A 21 0.63 -0.20 -5.11
N TRP A 22 0.80 -0.80 -6.29
CA TRP A 22 -0.11 -0.59 -7.42
C TRP A 22 -1.48 -1.21 -7.16
N ALA A 23 -1.51 -2.41 -6.59
CA ALA A 23 -2.74 -3.08 -6.20
C ALA A 23 -3.48 -2.31 -5.09
N GLY A 24 -2.75 -1.74 -4.13
CA GLY A 24 -3.29 -0.86 -3.09
C GLY A 24 -3.90 0.41 -3.69
N PHE A 25 -3.20 1.04 -4.63
CA PHE A 25 -3.73 2.17 -5.40
C PHE A 25 -5.01 1.78 -6.14
N LEU A 26 -5.05 0.66 -6.86
CA LEU A 26 -6.25 0.20 -7.57
C LEU A 26 -7.41 -0.18 -6.64
N ALA A 27 -7.10 -0.73 -5.47
CA ALA A 27 -8.10 -1.09 -4.48
C ALA A 27 -8.78 0.13 -3.86
N GLU A 28 -8.04 1.23 -3.66
CA GLU A 28 -8.52 2.45 -3.00
C GLU A 28 -9.01 3.52 -3.99
N THR A 29 -8.44 3.63 -5.20
CA THR A 29 -8.82 4.65 -6.21
C THR A 29 -10.22 4.48 -6.79
N ARG A 30 -10.90 3.37 -6.50
CA ARG A 30 -12.19 3.01 -7.11
C ARG A 30 -13.41 3.19 -6.21
N MET A 31 -13.33 3.76 -5.01
CA MET A 31 -14.49 3.75 -4.10
C MET A 31 -14.86 5.07 -3.43
N ALA A 32 -16.17 5.22 -3.23
CA ALA A 32 -16.81 6.30 -2.50
C ALA A 32 -16.81 5.98 -1.00
N LEU A 33 -16.30 6.91 -0.18
CA LEU A 33 -16.35 6.82 1.27
C LEU A 33 -17.66 7.45 1.77
N PRO A 34 -18.25 6.95 2.87
CA PRO A 34 -19.44 7.56 3.47
C PRO A 34 -19.09 8.97 3.96
N LEU A 35 -20.00 9.92 3.80
CA LEU A 35 -19.79 11.33 4.12
C LEU A 35 -19.60 11.52 5.65
N ASP A 36 -18.36 11.55 6.11
CA ASP A 36 -18.00 11.69 7.52
C ASP A 36 -17.93 13.17 7.92
N SER A 37 -18.56 13.52 9.06
CA SER A 37 -18.50 14.84 9.68
C SER A 37 -17.09 15.25 10.11
N SER A 38 -16.16 14.30 10.27
CA SER A 38 -14.77 14.58 10.62
C SER A 38 -13.96 15.25 9.50
N TRP A 39 -14.50 15.31 8.28
CA TRP A 39 -13.85 15.93 7.11
C TRP A 39 -14.12 17.43 6.99
N VAL A 40 -15.03 17.97 7.79
CA VAL A 40 -15.30 19.42 7.82
C VAL A 40 -14.06 20.13 8.37
N GLY A 41 -13.43 20.96 7.54
CA GLY A 41 -12.31 21.81 7.96
C GLY A 41 -10.93 21.16 7.94
N ASP A 42 -10.80 19.90 7.49
CA ASP A 42 -9.50 19.27 7.23
C ASP A 42 -9.02 19.56 5.80
N ASP A 43 -7.98 20.38 5.67
CA ASP A 43 -7.39 20.81 4.39
C ASP A 43 -6.76 19.67 3.57
N ARG A 44 -6.56 18.51 4.22
CA ARG A 44 -5.95 17.29 3.65
C ARG A 44 -6.96 16.36 2.97
N VAL A 45 -8.24 16.70 3.04
CA VAL A 45 -9.34 15.89 2.50
C VAL A 45 -9.98 16.63 1.34
N ARG A 46 -9.67 16.22 0.11
CA ARG A 46 -10.12 16.86 -1.13
C ARG A 46 -11.08 15.95 -1.90
N ALA A 47 -12.14 16.51 -2.49
CA ALA A 47 -13.07 15.71 -3.28
C ALA A 47 -12.42 15.29 -4.62
N GLY A 48 -12.50 14.01 -4.97
CA GLY A 48 -11.97 13.46 -6.23
C GLY A 48 -12.98 13.41 -7.35
N ALA A 49 -12.48 13.35 -8.59
CA ALA A 49 -13.30 13.41 -9.81
C ALA A 49 -14.19 12.15 -10.02
N THR A 50 -15.50 12.40 -10.06
CA THR A 50 -16.59 11.67 -10.78
C THR A 50 -17.12 10.33 -10.22
N TYR A 51 -18.46 10.21 -10.22
CA TYR A 51 -19.29 9.19 -9.57
C TYR A 51 -20.09 8.30 -10.55
N PHE A 52 -20.43 7.09 -10.07
CA PHE A 52 -21.60 6.32 -10.51
C PHE A 52 -22.48 6.02 -9.29
N ASP A 53 -23.73 6.48 -9.37
CA ASP A 53 -24.79 6.22 -8.39
C ASP A 53 -25.41 4.85 -8.65
N GLY A 54 -25.49 4.03 -7.60
CA GLY A 54 -26.06 2.69 -7.64
C GLY A 54 -27.37 2.67 -6.88
N GLU A 55 -28.47 2.99 -7.56
CA GLU A 55 -29.68 2.17 -7.67
C GLU A 55 -30.66 2.85 -8.64
N ARG A 56 -31.38 2.06 -9.43
CA ARG A 56 -32.37 2.57 -10.41
C ARG A 56 -33.43 3.40 -9.71
N ALA A 57 -33.35 4.73 -9.81
CA ALA A 57 -34.48 5.62 -9.60
C ALA A 57 -35.60 5.21 -10.57
N ARG A 58 -36.66 4.61 -10.03
CA ARG A 58 -37.85 4.14 -10.76
C ARG A 58 -38.79 5.27 -11.18
N ASP A 59 -38.41 6.53 -10.96
CA ASP A 59 -39.29 7.67 -11.13
C ASP A 59 -38.53 8.93 -11.60
N GLY A 60 -37.98 8.85 -12.82
CA GLY A 60 -37.92 9.91 -13.84
C GLY A 60 -37.43 11.34 -13.54
N THR A 61 -37.14 11.74 -12.30
CA THR A 61 -37.19 13.17 -11.93
C THR A 61 -36.17 13.54 -10.85
N VAL A 62 -34.91 13.11 -11.01
CA VAL A 62 -33.80 13.66 -10.21
C VAL A 62 -32.66 14.07 -11.16
N PRO A 63 -32.16 15.32 -11.08
CA PRO A 63 -31.06 15.77 -11.92
C PRO A 63 -29.82 14.89 -11.67
N ARG A 64 -29.41 14.29 -12.78
CA ARG A 64 -28.33 13.33 -12.99
C ARG A 64 -26.98 14.03 -12.81
N ARG A 65 -26.12 13.51 -11.92
CA ARG A 65 -24.66 13.77 -11.85
C ARG A 65 -24.26 15.09 -11.14
N VAL A 66 -23.89 15.01 -9.86
CA VAL A 66 -23.07 16.03 -9.20
C VAL A 66 -21.61 15.73 -9.52
N ILE A 67 -21.04 16.45 -10.49
CA ILE A 67 -19.61 16.40 -10.81
C ILE A 67 -18.90 17.37 -9.85
N ILE A 68 -18.18 16.86 -8.86
CA ILE A 68 -17.20 17.68 -8.14
C ILE A 68 -15.95 17.68 -9.02
N GLU A 69 -15.79 18.74 -9.81
CA GLU A 69 -14.79 18.82 -10.88
C GLU A 69 -13.42 19.31 -10.40
N LYS A 70 -13.26 19.65 -9.12
CA LYS A 70 -11.97 20.13 -8.60
C LYS A 70 -11.85 20.04 -7.08
N GLU A 71 -10.61 20.13 -6.62
CA GLU A 71 -10.09 20.17 -5.24
C GLU A 71 -10.78 21.21 -4.32
N GLU A 72 -12.07 21.05 -4.06
CA GLU A 72 -12.84 22.01 -3.26
C GLU A 72 -13.08 21.48 -1.85
N ARG A 73 -12.70 22.29 -0.87
CA ARG A 73 -12.82 22.05 0.58
C ARG A 73 -14.27 21.68 0.98
N PHE A 74 -14.43 20.69 1.86
CA PHE A 74 -15.73 20.37 2.46
C PHE A 74 -16.08 21.41 3.53
N THR A 75 -16.97 22.35 3.20
CA THR A 75 -17.61 23.29 4.15
C THR A 75 -18.87 22.66 4.74
N GLU A 76 -19.22 22.99 6.00
CA GLU A 76 -20.45 22.53 6.69
C GLU A 76 -21.70 22.66 5.80
N GLU A 77 -21.86 23.81 5.15
CA GLU A 77 -22.99 24.08 4.27
C GLU A 77 -23.07 23.12 3.07
N ARG A 78 -21.94 22.69 2.51
CA ARG A 78 -21.90 21.70 1.41
C ARG A 78 -22.25 20.31 1.91
N ILE A 79 -21.77 19.91 3.09
CA ILE A 79 -22.09 18.62 3.69
C ILE A 79 -23.59 18.53 3.99
N THR A 80 -24.19 19.61 4.51
CA THR A 80 -25.64 19.68 4.70
C THR A 80 -26.37 19.59 3.36
N ARG A 81 -25.95 20.36 2.33
CA ARG A 81 -26.56 20.28 0.99
C ARG A 81 -26.47 18.88 0.38
N LEU A 82 -25.33 18.20 0.51
CA LEU A 82 -25.12 16.85 0.00
C LEU A 82 -26.01 15.83 0.74
N ARG A 83 -26.14 15.95 2.07
CA ARG A 83 -27.05 15.10 2.86
C ARG A 83 -28.52 15.35 2.50
N THR A 84 -28.94 16.60 2.36
CA THR A 84 -30.31 16.97 1.96
C THR A 84 -30.62 16.55 0.52
N ALA A 85 -29.62 16.51 -0.36
CA ALA A 85 -29.72 15.99 -1.72
C ALA A 85 -29.70 14.44 -1.81
N GLY A 86 -29.66 13.73 -0.67
CA GLY A 86 -29.68 12.26 -0.63
C GLY A 86 -28.34 11.60 -0.94
N VAL A 87 -27.24 12.35 -0.99
CA VAL A 87 -25.90 11.82 -1.30
C VAL A 87 -25.30 11.17 -0.05
N GLY A 88 -25.39 9.84 0.04
CA GLY A 88 -24.87 9.07 1.17
C GLY A 88 -23.36 8.77 1.12
N SER A 89 -22.73 8.83 -0.05
CA SER A 89 -21.30 8.51 -0.21
C SER A 89 -20.62 9.39 -1.27
N VAL A 90 -19.37 9.75 -1.01
CA VAL A 90 -18.55 10.66 -1.81
C VAL A 90 -17.15 10.03 -2.00
N ARG A 91 -16.64 9.97 -3.23
CA ARG A 91 -15.27 9.58 -3.56
C ARG A 91 -14.37 10.74 -3.18
N VAL A 92 -13.66 10.54 -2.09
CA VAL A 92 -12.75 11.53 -1.52
C VAL A 92 -11.33 11.11 -1.84
N ILE A 93 -10.56 12.03 -2.40
CA ILE A 93 -9.10 11.94 -2.46
C ILE A 93 -8.61 12.54 -1.15
N SER A 94 -8.45 11.69 -0.16
CA SER A 94 -7.83 12.07 1.10
C SER A 94 -6.33 11.85 0.98
N ASP A 95 -5.53 12.85 1.36
CA ASP A 95 -4.06 12.72 1.47
C ASP A 95 -3.66 11.61 2.47
N ARG A 96 -4.61 11.14 3.30
CA ARG A 96 -4.41 10.03 4.25
C ARG A 96 -4.49 8.65 3.60
N VAL A 97 -5.16 8.53 2.45
CA VAL A 97 -5.29 7.26 1.71
C VAL A 97 -4.19 7.22 0.67
N PHE A 98 -4.44 7.63 -0.59
CA PHE A 98 -3.42 7.76 -1.64
C PHE A 98 -3.85 8.88 -2.59
N SER A 99 -3.07 9.95 -2.72
CA SER A 99 -3.39 11.06 -3.64
C SER A 99 -2.93 10.77 -5.07
N ASP A 100 -1.83 10.03 -5.22
CA ASP A 100 -1.33 9.55 -6.51
C ASP A 100 -0.73 8.13 -6.41
N VAL A 101 -0.21 7.63 -7.53
CA VAL A 101 0.44 6.30 -7.57
C VAL A 101 1.71 6.29 -6.70
N LEU A 102 2.46 7.41 -6.65
CA LEU A 102 3.72 7.50 -5.93
C LEU A 102 3.49 7.39 -4.42
N ASP A 103 2.38 7.93 -3.91
CA ASP A 103 1.93 7.80 -2.54
C ASP A 103 1.61 6.36 -2.16
N ALA A 104 0.99 5.61 -3.06
CA ALA A 104 0.72 4.20 -2.85
C ALA A 104 2.01 3.36 -2.91
N MET A 105 2.97 3.73 -3.76
CA MET A 105 4.31 3.13 -3.76
C MET A 105 5.05 3.41 -2.46
N TRP A 106 4.98 4.65 -1.96
CA TRP A 106 5.58 5.06 -0.70
C TRP A 106 5.04 4.23 0.46
N TRP A 107 3.71 4.15 0.59
CA TRP A 107 3.06 3.28 1.58
C TRP A 107 3.54 1.84 1.47
N SER A 108 3.65 1.33 0.24
CA SER A 108 4.10 -0.04 0.00
C SER A 108 5.52 -0.28 0.51
N VAL A 109 6.46 0.61 0.20
CA VAL A 109 7.86 0.51 0.65
C VAL A 109 7.97 0.61 2.18
N VAL A 110 7.29 1.59 2.78
CA VAL A 110 7.27 1.80 4.24
C VAL A 110 6.66 0.60 4.98
N THR A 111 5.65 -0.03 4.38
CA THR A 111 5.01 -1.23 4.92
C THR A 111 5.91 -2.46 4.76
N ALA A 112 6.50 -2.65 3.57
CA ALA A 112 7.35 -3.80 3.27
C ALA A 112 8.62 -3.85 4.12
N THR A 113 9.12 -2.68 4.54
CA THR A 113 10.29 -2.54 5.41
C THR A 113 9.94 -2.61 6.91
N GLY A 114 8.65 -2.56 7.27
CA GLY A 114 8.21 -2.57 8.66
C GLY A 114 8.40 -1.24 9.41
N VAL A 115 8.71 -0.14 8.71
CA VAL A 115 8.88 1.18 9.33
C VAL A 115 7.54 1.76 9.80
N GLY A 116 6.53 1.74 8.93
CA GLY A 116 5.15 2.07 9.30
C GLY A 116 4.93 3.47 9.88
N TYR A 117 5.34 4.54 9.19
CA TYR A 117 5.12 5.94 9.64
C TYR A 117 3.65 6.26 9.95
N GLY A 118 2.70 5.57 9.32
CA GLY A 118 1.26 5.73 9.57
C GLY A 118 0.66 6.99 8.94
N ASP A 119 1.44 7.68 8.11
CA ASP A 119 1.05 8.84 7.30
C ASP A 119 0.05 8.46 6.21
N LYS A 120 0.24 7.30 5.57
CA LYS A 120 -0.65 6.74 4.56
C LYS A 120 -1.03 5.32 4.93
N LYS A 121 -2.31 4.97 4.80
CA LYS A 121 -2.81 3.60 5.04
C LYS A 121 -4.13 3.34 4.33
N PRO A 122 -4.36 2.10 3.87
CA PRO A 122 -5.67 1.71 3.34
C PRO A 122 -6.71 1.69 4.46
N GLU A 123 -7.83 2.36 4.23
CA GLU A 123 -8.94 2.45 5.20
C GLU A 123 -10.03 1.42 4.91
N THR A 124 -10.12 0.92 3.67
CA THR A 124 -11.16 -0.04 3.28
C THR A 124 -10.89 -1.45 3.81
N GLY A 125 -11.94 -2.22 4.08
CA GLY A 125 -11.79 -3.62 4.52
C GLY A 125 -10.99 -4.49 3.54
N ARG A 126 -11.15 -4.26 2.23
CA ARG A 126 -10.40 -4.95 1.18
C ARG A 126 -8.94 -4.49 1.13
N GLY A 127 -8.69 -3.19 1.23
CA GLY A 127 -7.34 -2.62 1.28
C GLY A 127 -6.58 -3.09 2.53
N ARG A 128 -7.26 -3.23 3.67
CA ARG A 128 -6.67 -3.78 4.90
C ARG A 128 -6.35 -5.27 4.79
N LEU A 129 -7.17 -6.05 4.08
CA LEU A 129 -6.83 -7.45 3.78
C LEU A 129 -5.59 -7.56 2.89
N LEU A 130 -5.51 -6.74 1.84
CA LEU A 130 -4.34 -6.64 0.97
C LEU A 130 -3.09 -6.22 1.76
N ALA A 131 -3.21 -5.21 2.62
CA ALA A 131 -2.15 -4.75 3.50
C ALA A 131 -1.66 -5.85 4.44
N GLY A 132 -2.59 -6.62 5.05
CA GLY A 132 -2.25 -7.74 5.90
C GLY A 132 -1.45 -8.82 5.15
N ALA A 133 -1.90 -9.20 3.95
CA ALA A 133 -1.15 -10.14 3.11
C ALA A 133 0.23 -9.60 2.71
N HIS A 134 0.31 -8.30 2.38
CA HIS A 134 1.55 -7.62 2.03
C HIS A 134 2.56 -7.62 3.19
N MET A 135 2.12 -7.37 4.42
CA MET A 135 2.96 -7.41 5.62
C MET A 135 3.59 -8.79 5.83
N ILE A 136 2.79 -9.85 5.76
CA ILE A 136 3.27 -11.23 5.99
C ILE A 136 4.32 -11.64 4.97
N VAL A 137 4.04 -11.42 3.68
CA VAL A 137 4.96 -11.83 2.60
C VAL A 137 6.26 -11.02 2.65
N SER A 138 6.17 -9.72 2.92
CA SER A 138 7.35 -8.85 3.01
C SER A 138 8.26 -9.28 4.16
N LEU A 139 7.68 -9.56 5.33
CA LEU A 139 8.41 -10.04 6.49
C LEU A 139 9.09 -11.38 6.20
N ALA A 140 8.38 -12.33 5.59
CA ALA A 140 8.95 -13.62 5.22
C ALA A 140 10.14 -13.47 4.25
N CYS A 141 10.03 -12.61 3.24
CA CYS A 141 11.13 -12.34 2.31
C CYS A 141 12.35 -11.76 3.01
N MET A 142 12.14 -10.79 3.92
CA MET A 142 13.24 -10.18 4.69
C MET A 142 13.98 -11.24 5.53
N MET A 143 13.24 -12.12 6.21
CA MET A 143 13.81 -13.20 7.01
C MET A 143 14.59 -14.20 6.13
N LEU A 144 14.11 -14.51 4.93
CA LEU A 144 14.81 -15.38 4.00
C LEU A 144 16.15 -14.78 3.53
N ILE A 145 16.20 -13.46 3.31
CA ILE A 145 17.45 -12.77 2.95
C ILE A 145 18.48 -12.92 4.08
N VAL A 146 18.07 -12.63 5.32
CA VAL A 146 18.93 -12.73 6.51
C VAL A 146 19.40 -14.17 6.72
N ALA A 147 18.50 -15.15 6.63
CA ALA A 147 18.82 -16.56 6.81
C ALA A 147 19.85 -17.06 5.78
N ASN A 148 19.67 -16.72 4.50
CA ASN A 148 20.60 -17.10 3.44
C ASN A 148 21.97 -16.45 3.60
N LEU A 149 22.01 -15.18 4.04
CA LEU A 149 23.28 -14.50 4.29
C LEU A 149 24.04 -15.12 5.46
N SER A 150 23.35 -15.43 6.56
CA SER A 150 23.93 -16.10 7.73
C SER A 150 24.44 -17.49 7.37
N ALA A 151 23.64 -18.30 6.66
CA ALA A 151 24.06 -19.63 6.20
C ALA A 151 25.29 -19.57 5.30
N ALA A 152 25.36 -18.60 4.37
CA ALA A 152 26.51 -18.42 3.49
C ALA A 152 27.80 -18.11 4.27
N ARG A 153 27.72 -17.33 5.35
CA ARG A 153 28.86 -17.02 6.23
C ARG A 153 29.33 -18.25 6.99
N VAL A 154 28.40 -19.01 7.58
CA VAL A 154 28.73 -20.25 8.32
C VAL A 154 29.40 -21.27 7.40
N VAL A 155 28.86 -21.50 6.20
CA VAL A 155 29.45 -22.42 5.22
C VAL A 155 30.85 -21.97 4.80
N LYS A 156 31.07 -20.66 4.64
CA LYS A 156 32.40 -20.12 4.34
C LYS A 156 33.37 -20.36 5.50
N GLN A 157 32.96 -20.14 6.74
CA GLN A 157 33.78 -20.37 7.93
C GLN A 157 34.22 -21.83 8.03
N LEU A 158 33.27 -22.77 7.92
CA LEU A 158 33.56 -24.21 7.97
C LEU A 158 34.56 -24.65 6.90
N ARG A 159 34.50 -24.06 5.70
CA ARG A 159 35.46 -24.34 4.62
C ARG A 159 36.86 -23.80 4.91
N LEU A 160 36.95 -22.62 5.53
CA LEU A 160 38.23 -22.02 5.91
C LEU A 160 38.89 -22.81 7.04
N ASP A 161 38.10 -23.24 8.04
CA ASP A 161 38.59 -24.05 9.15
C ASP A 161 39.10 -25.41 8.64
N ALA A 162 38.34 -26.08 7.75
CA ALA A 162 38.77 -27.34 7.13
C ALA A 162 40.04 -27.21 6.27
N ALA A 163 40.21 -26.10 5.55
CA ALA A 163 41.41 -25.86 4.75
C ALA A 163 42.66 -25.62 5.60
N GLY A 164 42.54 -24.96 6.76
CA GLY A 164 43.66 -24.74 7.68
C GLY A 164 44.20 -26.04 8.31
N HIS A 165 43.31 -27.01 8.58
CA HIS A 165 43.69 -28.31 9.16
C HIS A 165 44.30 -29.29 8.12
N ALA A 166 44.16 -29.00 6.82
CA ALA A 166 44.69 -29.85 5.76
C ALA A 166 46.15 -29.54 5.37
N THR A 167 46.77 -28.53 5.98
CA THR A 167 48.20 -28.22 5.81
C THR A 167 49.00 -29.17 6.72
N PRO A 168 49.74 -30.16 6.19
CA PRO A 168 50.52 -31.06 7.03
C PRO A 168 51.63 -30.26 7.73
N GLU A 169 51.76 -30.40 9.05
CA GLU A 169 52.95 -29.96 9.77
C GLU A 169 54.16 -30.67 9.16
N HIS A 170 55.11 -29.88 8.67
CA HIS A 170 56.36 -30.39 8.11
C HIS A 170 57.12 -31.10 9.24
N PRO A 171 57.45 -32.40 9.13
CA PRO A 171 58.31 -33.04 10.11
C PRO A 171 59.72 -32.45 9.97
N ASP A 172 60.21 -31.89 11.07
CA ASP A 172 61.60 -31.44 11.26
C ASP A 172 62.59 -32.62 11.25
#